data_AF-A0A7W8BL83-F1
#
_entry.id   AF-A0A7W8BL83-F1
#
_cell.length_a   1.000
_cell.length_b   1.000
_cell.length_c   1.000
_cell.angle_alpha   90.00
_cell.angle_beta   90.00
_cell.angle_gamma   90.00
#
_symmetry.space_group_name_H-M   'P 1'
#
loop_
_entity.id
_entity.type
_entity.pdbx_description
1 polymer ?
#
loop_
_entity_poly.entity_id
_entity_poly.type
_entity_poly.pdbx_seq_one_letter_code
_entity_poly.pdbx_strand_id
1 'polypeptide(L)' 'MTDVVDSDELLRRIQRARACAAQEERVWRARGDELGRTSPGDLGDPGAARDAEVRRVAYGVVLRVLDEILTPGKHTAKG' A
#
# COMPACT_ATOMS: atom_id res chain seq x y z
N MET A 1 -25.66 0.17 16.55
CA MET A 1 -26.21 -0.76 15.55
C MET A 1 -25.40 -0.60 14.29
N THR A 2 -24.55 -1.57 13.94
CA THR A 2 -24.00 -1.59 12.58
C THR A 2 -25.14 -2.00 11.66
N ASP A 3 -25.53 -1.08 10.79
CA ASP A 3 -26.50 -1.34 9.73
C ASP A 3 -26.03 -2.57 8.94
N VAL A 4 -26.96 -3.46 8.58
CA VAL A 4 -26.61 -4.66 7.81
C VAL A 4 -26.15 -4.18 6.43
N VAL A 5 -24.85 -4.32 6.17
CA VAL A 5 -24.25 -3.87 4.91
C VAL A 5 -24.43 -4.96 3.87
N ASP A 6 -25.05 -4.63 2.74
CA ASP A 6 -25.16 -5.54 1.60
C ASP A 6 -23.78 -5.92 1.03
N SER A 7 -23.69 -7.13 0.46
CA SER A 7 -22.44 -7.66 -0.08
C SER A 7 -21.82 -6.75 -1.15
N ASP A 8 -22.64 -6.07 -1.97
CA ASP A 8 -22.12 -5.14 -2.97
C ASP A 8 -21.48 -3.91 -2.33
N GLU A 9 -22.04 -3.43 -1.23
CA GLU A 9 -21.48 -2.29 -0.51
C GLU A 9 -20.17 -2.67 0.20
N LEU A 10 -20.08 -3.88 0.74
CA LEU A 10 -18.80 -4.41 1.24
C LEU A 10 -17.76 -4.50 0.12
N LEU A 11 -18.13 -5.04 -1.05
CA LEU A 11 -17.24 -5.15 -2.20
C LEU A 11 -16.77 -3.76 -2.68
N ARG A 12 -17.67 -2.78 -2.80
CA ARG A 12 -17.33 -1.40 -3.16
C ARG A 12 -16.34 -0.78 -2.17
N ARG A 13 -16.53 -0.98 -0.86
CA ARG A 13 -15.62 -0.47 0.17
C ARG A 13 -14.23 -1.10 0.08
N ILE A 14 -14.16 -2.42 -0.13
CA ILE A 14 -12.91 -3.15 -0.29
C ILE A 14 -12.17 -2.67 -1.54
N GLN A 15 -12.87 -2.55 -2.68
CA GLN A 15 -12.29 -2.05 -3.92
C GLN A 15 -11.78 -0.60 -3.76
N ARG A 16 -12.53 0.26 -3.07
CA ARG A 16 -12.09 1.63 -2.77
C ARG A 16 -10.85 1.66 -1.87
N ALA A 17 -10.81 0.82 -0.84
CA ALA A 17 -9.64 0.69 0.03
C ALA A 17 -8.41 0.21 -0.76
N ARG A 18 -8.61 -0.75 -1.68
CA ARG A 18 -7.55 -1.25 -2.57
C ARG A 18 -7.02 -0.17 -3.51
N ALA A 19 -7.91 0.61 -4.13
CA ALA A 19 -7.51 1.73 -4.99
C ALA A 19 -6.72 2.79 -4.21
N CYS A 20 -7.15 3.11 -2.99
CA CYS A 20 -6.44 4.01 -2.08
C CYS A 20 -5.03 3.47 -1.75
N ALA A 21 -4.92 2.22 -1.30
CA ALA A 21 -3.63 1.61 -0.98
C ALA A 21 -2.69 1.52 -2.19
N ALA A 22 -3.22 1.26 -3.39
CA ALA A 22 -2.43 1.24 -4.63
C ALA A 22 -1.95 2.64 -5.03
N GLN A 23 -2.73 3.67 -4.75
CA GLN A 23 -2.30 5.04 -4.97
C GLN A 23 -1.18 5.41 -4.00
N GLU A 24 -1.36 5.15 -2.71
CA GLU A 24 -0.38 5.45 -1.68
C GLU A 24 0.94 4.70 -1.90
N GLU A 25 0.91 3.39 -2.20
CA GLU A 25 2.14 2.63 -2.48
C GLU A 25 2.96 3.25 -3.62
N ARG A 26 2.30 3.70 -4.70
CA ARG A 26 2.95 4.37 -5.82
C ARG A 26 3.53 5.72 -5.43
N VAL A 27 2.82 6.50 -4.62
CA VAL A 27 3.30 7.80 -4.10
C VAL A 27 4.54 7.62 -3.25
N TRP A 28 4.51 6.68 -2.30
CA TRP A 28 5.64 6.42 -1.41
C TRP A 28 6.84 5.80 -2.13
N ARG A 29 6.60 4.97 -3.14
CA ARG A 29 7.66 4.50 -4.05
C ARG A 29 8.32 5.67 -4.80
N ALA A 30 7.54 6.51 -5.47
CA ALA A 30 8.06 7.64 -6.22
C ALA A 30 8.86 8.61 -5.33
N ARG A 31 8.37 8.86 -4.11
CA ARG A 31 9.08 9.68 -3.11
C ARG A 31 10.39 9.03 -2.65
N GLY A 32 10.40 7.72 -2.41
CA GLY A 32 11.62 6.98 -2.11
C GLY A 32 12.64 7.05 -3.25
N ASP A 33 12.19 6.90 -4.50
CA ASP A 33 13.03 6.99 -5.70
C ASP A 33 13.59 8.40 -5.94
N GLU A 34 12.84 9.44 -5.56
CA GLU A 34 13.31 10.83 -5.60
C GLU A 34 14.39 11.09 -4.54
N LEU A 35 14.15 10.65 -3.30
CA LEU A 35 15.11 10.75 -2.19
C LEU A 35 16.39 9.91 -2.44
N GLY A 36 16.29 8.79 -3.16
CA GLY A 36 17.45 7.99 -3.56
C GLY A 36 18.29 8.62 -4.68
N ARG A 37 17.72 9.56 -5.46
CA ARG A 37 18.40 10.25 -6.56
C ARG A 37 19.11 11.53 -6.13
N THR A 38 18.76 12.11 -4.99
CA THR A 38 19.51 13.24 -4.42
C THR A 38 20.90 12.79 -3.99
N SER A 39 21.95 13.53 -4.39
CA SER A 39 23.35 13.15 -4.24
C SER A 39 23.74 12.86 -2.78
N PRO A 40 24.73 11.97 -2.50
CA PRO A 40 25.18 11.60 -1.15
C PRO A 40 25.76 12.76 -0.30
N GLY A 41 25.87 13.97 -0.86
CA GLY A 41 26.35 15.17 -0.16
C GLY A 41 25.25 16.19 0.14
N ASP A 42 24.03 15.99 -0.36
CA ASP A 42 22.86 16.70 0.11
C ASP A 42 22.34 15.90 1.31
N LEU A 43 22.39 16.46 2.51
CA LEU A 43 21.92 15.81 3.75
C LEU A 43 20.38 15.72 3.71
N GLY A 44 19.84 15.01 2.72
CA GLY A 44 18.45 14.59 2.73
C GLY A 44 18.19 13.81 4.01
N ASP A 45 17.03 14.04 4.63
CA ASP A 45 16.68 13.40 5.89
C ASP A 45 16.67 11.86 5.71
N PRO A 46 17.64 11.13 6.31
CA PRO A 46 17.69 9.68 6.21
C PRO A 46 16.43 9.03 6.83
N GLY A 47 15.77 9.72 7.76
CA GLY A 47 14.46 9.34 8.29
C GLY A 47 13.37 9.37 7.20
N ALA A 48 13.37 10.37 6.33
CA ALA A 48 12.37 10.49 5.26
C ALA A 48 12.45 9.35 4.23
N ALA A 49 13.66 8.90 3.88
CA ALA A 49 13.85 7.76 2.98
C ALA A 49 13.37 6.45 3.64
N ARG A 50 13.69 6.27 4.92
CA ARG A 50 13.22 5.11 5.70
C ARG A 50 11.70 5.10 5.84
N ASP A 51 11.10 6.24 6.13
CA ASP A 51 9.65 6.40 6.27
C ASP A 51 8.93 6.11 4.95
N ALA A 52 9.47 6.57 3.82
CA ALA A 52 8.93 6.27 2.51
C ALA A 52 8.93 4.76 2.23
N GLU A 53 10.02 4.07 2.56
CA GLU A 53 10.11 2.62 2.40
C GLU A 53 9.13 1.87 3.32
N VAL A 54 9.03 2.27 4.59
CA VAL A 54 8.10 1.65 5.54
C VAL A 54 6.65 1.81 5.06
N ARG A 55 6.27 3.02 4.61
CA ARG A 55 4.92 3.27 4.10
C ARG A 55 4.64 2.48 2.82
N ARG A 56 5.59 2.44 1.88
CA ARG A 56 5.49 1.63 0.66
C ARG A 56 5.23 0.16 0.99
N VAL A 57 6.01 -0.41 1.91
CA VAL A 57 5.83 -1.81 2.36
C VAL A 57 4.47 -2.00 3.03
N ALA A 58 4.07 -1.09 3.91
CA ALA A 58 2.79 -1.17 4.61
C ALA A 58 1.60 -1.20 3.64
N TYR A 59 1.53 -0.27 2.69
CA TYR A 59 0.48 -0.28 1.67
C TYR A 59 0.57 -1.51 0.75
N GLY A 60 1.77 -2.00 0.46
CA GLY A 60 1.97 -3.27 -0.26
C GLY A 60 1.44 -4.50 0.49
N VAL A 61 1.53 -4.54 1.82
CA VAL A 61 0.91 -5.61 2.64
C VAL A 61 -0.61 -5.49 2.60
N VAL A 62 -1.16 -4.29 2.77
CA VAL A 62 -2.62 -4.07 2.68
C VAL A 62 -3.16 -4.53 1.32
N LEU A 63 -2.48 -4.19 0.23
CA LEU A 63 -2.86 -4.65 -1.10
C LEU A 63 -2.90 -6.17 -1.21
N ARG A 64 -1.90 -6.88 -0.66
CA ARG A 64 -1.87 -8.35 -0.65
C ARG A 64 -3.05 -8.93 0.12
N VAL A 65 -3.37 -8.40 1.29
CA VAL A 65 -4.50 -8.86 2.10
C VAL A 65 -5.83 -8.61 1.37
N LEU A 66 -6.04 -7.41 0.84
CA LEU A 66 -7.28 -7.10 0.10
C LEU A 66 -7.41 -7.94 -1.17
N ASP A 67 -6.30 -8.19 -1.86
CA ASP A 67 -6.26 -9.07 -3.02
C ASP A 67 -6.64 -10.51 -2.67
N GLU A 68 -6.18 -11.05 -1.55
CA GLU A 68 -6.51 -12.41 -1.10
C GLU A 68 -7.98 -12.51 -0.68
N ILE A 69 -8.54 -11.45 -0.05
CA ILE A 69 -9.97 -11.37 0.26
C ILE A 69 -10.82 -11.37 -1.01
N LEU A 70 -10.42 -10.62 -2.04
CA LEU A 70 -11.14 -10.53 -3.31
C LEU A 70 -10.91 -11.74 -4.22
N THR A 71 -9.76 -12.37 -4.12
CA THR A 71 -9.32 -13.47 -4.97
C THR A 71 -8.50 -14.44 -4.13
N PRO A 72 -9.16 -15.34 -3.40
CA PRO A 72 -8.48 -16.33 -2.57
C PRO A 72 -7.51 -17.18 -3.41
N GLY A 73 -6.31 -17.40 -2.89
CA GLY A 73 -5.22 -18.10 -3.56
C GLY A 73 -4.43 -17.25 -4.55
N LYS A 74 -4.73 -15.95 -4.70
CA LYS A 74 -3.96 -15.06 -5.60
C LYS A 74 -2.53 -14.88 -5.11
N HIS A 75 -2.34 -14.80 -3.80
CA HIS A 75 -1.04 -14.75 -3.18
C HIS A 75 -0.77 -16.09 -2.52
N THR A 76 -0.59 -17.15 -3.33
CA THR A 76 -0.12 -18.43 -2.80
C THR A 76 1.14 -18.15 -2.01
N ALA A 77 1.09 -18.33 -0.68
CA ALA A 77 2.28 -18.35 0.13
C ALA A 77 3.19 -19.40 -0.50
N LYS A 78 4.35 -18.97 -1.00
CA LYS A 78 5.42 -19.91 -1.29
C LYS A 78 5.80 -20.50 0.07
N GLY A 79 5.18 -21.62 0.41
CA GLY A 79 5.57 -22.46 1.53
C GLY A 79 6.98 -22.99 1.31
#